data_AF-A0A9E3ES20-F1
#
_entry.id   AF-A0A9E3ES20-F1
#
_cell.length_a   1.000
_cell.length_b   1.000
_cell.length_c   1.000
_cell.angle_alpha   90.00
_cell.angle_beta   90.00
_cell.angle_gamma   90.00
#
_symmetry.space_group_name_H-M   'P 1'
#
loop_
_entity.id
_entity.type
_entity.pdbx_description
1 polymer ?
#
loop_
_entity_poly.entity_id
_entity_poly.type
_entity_poly.pdbx_seq_one_letter_code
_entity_poly.pdbx_strand_id
1 'polypeptide(L)'
;MPEPSPHSVTAVREAERLMHGGSFEQAVMTLQNVADPEPTVAAISMLASLYLELGELDTALQHATAAVERDACSVQARDVLARVNLALGDYFSALLHYDVIAHLSREQNPLPPDKYSIPAHIAFHNIEQVQHILAVGSYDEQAFPGIFAQELDGLSRRLFEVIDGSNGTAPVVSVQGRNSRIIADPPYVRVSEERLPAYVNTSVDYRPIQQGIVTGREKFQIIDDFLTPDALQQVQKFCLESTVWRHPYQFGYVGAFPQDGFAIISLLAIAEEFRTVLGDAFDEYQLAQWWAFSYDSKLPGTDIHGDDADFTLNLWITPDSANLDKETGGLVIWDKKAPDDWSFNDYNSGGDRVRQFLKDQNAESTTIPYRANRAVVFEGHLFHQTDEFTFAPGFANRRRSLTFLFRRSKRRFAVR
;
A
#
# COMPACT_ATOMS: atom_id res chain seq x y z
N MET A 1 1.22 31.60 12.44
CA MET A 1 1.29 31.62 10.97
C MET A 1 0.11 32.44 10.47
N PRO A 2 0.30 33.43 9.58
CA PRO A 2 -0.82 34.13 8.96
C PRO A 2 -1.67 33.13 8.15
N GLU A 3 -2.99 33.35 8.12
CA GLU A 3 -3.89 32.54 7.30
C GLU A 3 -3.54 32.71 5.80
N PRO A 4 -3.63 31.63 5.01
CA PRO A 4 -3.35 31.69 3.58
C PRO A 4 -4.33 32.62 2.87
N SER A 5 -3.84 33.39 1.88
CA SER A 5 -4.71 34.28 1.12
C SER A 5 -5.79 33.48 0.36
N PRO A 6 -7.01 34.02 0.19
CA PRO A 6 -8.08 33.37 -0.58
C PRO A 6 -7.66 32.98 -2.01
N HIS A 7 -6.75 33.77 -2.61
CA HIS A 7 -6.16 33.48 -3.92
C HIS A 7 -5.27 32.24 -3.90
N SER A 8 -4.45 32.04 -2.85
CA SER A 8 -3.63 30.84 -2.68
C SER A 8 -4.47 29.58 -2.54
N VAL A 9 -5.54 29.62 -1.74
CA VAL A 9 -6.45 28.48 -1.55
C VAL A 9 -7.15 28.11 -2.86
N THR A 10 -7.54 29.11 -3.66
CA THR A 10 -8.21 28.88 -4.95
C THR A 10 -7.28 28.26 -5.98
N ALA A 11 -6.04 28.74 -6.07
CA ALA A 11 -5.03 28.20 -6.96
C ALA A 11 -4.66 26.76 -6.61
N VAL A 12 -4.59 26.46 -5.30
CA VAL A 12 -4.33 25.09 -4.83
C VAL A 12 -5.41 24.12 -5.31
N ARG A 13 -6.68 24.47 -5.12
CA ARG A 13 -7.81 23.65 -5.57
C ARG A 13 -7.87 23.47 -7.08
N GLU A 14 -7.53 24.51 -7.84
CA GLU A 14 -7.49 24.43 -9.29
C GLU A 14 -6.35 23.53 -9.78
N ALA A 15 -5.17 23.64 -9.16
CA ALA A 15 -4.04 22.75 -9.44
C ALA A 15 -4.37 21.29 -9.09
N GLU A 16 -5.03 21.04 -7.96
CA GLU A 16 -5.54 19.70 -7.61
C GLU A 16 -6.47 19.17 -8.70
N ARG A 17 -7.42 19.98 -9.18
CA ARG A 17 -8.33 19.57 -10.27
C ARG A 17 -7.56 19.23 -11.55
N LEU A 18 -6.58 20.04 -11.92
CA LEU A 18 -5.73 19.82 -13.10
C LEU A 18 -4.89 18.55 -12.95
N MET A 19 -4.37 18.25 -11.76
CA MET A 19 -3.66 17.00 -11.45
C MET A 19 -4.55 15.78 -11.65
N HIS A 20 -5.78 15.81 -11.12
CA HIS A 20 -6.74 14.72 -11.31
C HIS A 20 -7.10 14.51 -12.79
N GLY A 21 -7.05 15.57 -13.60
CA GLY A 21 -7.23 15.52 -15.05
C GLY A 21 -5.95 15.22 -15.84
N GLY A 22 -4.82 14.90 -15.18
CA GLY A 22 -3.54 14.61 -15.82
C GLY A 22 -2.84 15.81 -16.48
N SER A 23 -3.30 17.04 -16.20
CA SER A 23 -2.80 18.29 -16.79
C SER A 23 -1.71 18.92 -15.91
N PHE A 24 -0.60 18.20 -15.73
CA PHE A 24 0.46 18.55 -14.77
C PHE A 24 1.15 19.88 -15.08
N GLU A 25 1.46 20.18 -16.34
CA GLU A 25 2.13 21.45 -16.70
C GLU A 25 1.25 22.66 -16.41
N GLN A 26 -0.06 22.55 -16.69
CA GLN A 26 -1.02 23.61 -16.37
C GLN A 26 -1.17 23.80 -14.86
N ALA A 27 -1.12 22.71 -14.09
CA ALA A 27 -1.14 22.76 -12.63
C ALA A 27 0.11 23.49 -12.09
N VAL A 28 1.30 23.22 -12.65
CA VAL A 28 2.54 23.93 -12.29
C VAL A 28 2.41 25.43 -12.56
N MET A 29 1.97 25.81 -13.77
CA MET A 29 1.77 27.22 -14.12
C MET A 29 0.78 27.92 -13.17
N THR A 30 -0.29 27.22 -12.79
CA THR A 30 -1.31 27.74 -11.87
C THR A 30 -0.73 28.04 -10.49
N LEU A 31 0.17 27.18 -9.98
CA LEU A 31 0.76 27.35 -8.66
C LEU A 31 1.93 28.33 -8.64
N GLN A 32 2.79 28.32 -9.66
CA GLN A 32 3.92 29.25 -9.75
C GLN A 32 3.44 30.71 -9.70
N ASN A 33 2.36 31.04 -10.41
CA ASN A 33 1.79 32.38 -10.44
C ASN A 33 1.28 32.89 -9.06
N VAL A 34 1.12 32.01 -8.07
CA VAL A 34 0.51 32.33 -6.77
C VAL A 34 1.46 32.07 -5.59
N ALA A 35 2.51 31.28 -5.81
CA ALA A 35 3.53 30.96 -4.81
C ALA A 35 4.54 32.10 -4.56
N ASP A 36 4.63 33.11 -5.43
CA ASP A 36 5.75 34.06 -5.44
C ASP A 36 5.84 35.09 -4.28
N PRO A 37 4.75 35.56 -3.62
CA PRO A 37 4.93 36.52 -2.52
C PRO A 37 5.27 35.86 -1.18
N GLU A 38 4.58 34.77 -0.81
CA GLU A 38 4.82 33.93 0.38
C GLU A 38 4.14 32.55 0.22
N PRO A 39 4.86 31.51 -0.24
CA PRO A 39 4.23 30.22 -0.52
C PRO A 39 3.94 29.43 0.77
N THR A 40 2.75 28.85 0.86
CA THR A 40 2.36 27.95 1.96
C THR A 40 3.08 26.60 1.82
N VAL A 41 3.28 25.89 2.93
CA VAL A 41 3.89 24.54 2.92
C VAL A 41 3.12 23.60 1.99
N ALA A 42 1.78 23.69 1.99
CA ALA A 42 0.92 22.90 1.11
C ALA A 42 1.19 23.21 -0.39
N ALA A 43 1.31 24.48 -0.76
CA ALA A 43 1.59 24.88 -2.14
C ALA A 43 2.98 24.42 -2.60
N ILE A 44 4.00 24.56 -1.76
CA ILE A 44 5.37 24.09 -2.07
C ILE A 44 5.38 22.55 -2.20
N SER A 45 4.71 21.83 -1.30
CA SER A 45 4.63 20.37 -1.33
C SER A 45 3.90 19.86 -2.59
N MET A 46 2.88 20.58 -3.04
CA MET A 46 2.19 20.26 -4.28
C MET A 46 3.03 20.55 -5.52
N LEU A 47 3.78 21.67 -5.55
CA LEU A 47 4.77 21.93 -6.61
C LEU A 47 5.81 20.81 -6.68
N ALA A 48 6.36 20.38 -5.54
CA ALA A 48 7.28 19.25 -5.48
C ALA A 48 6.66 17.97 -6.03
N SER A 49 5.39 17.69 -5.69
CA SER A 49 4.66 16.52 -6.20
C SER A 49 4.45 16.59 -7.71
N LEU A 50 4.14 17.77 -8.26
CA LEU A 50 4.00 17.98 -9.70
C LEU A 50 5.31 17.76 -10.44
N TYR A 51 6.41 18.32 -9.96
CA TYR A 51 7.72 18.11 -10.56
C TYR A 51 8.17 16.65 -10.49
N LEU A 52 7.82 15.94 -9.41
CA LEU A 52 8.02 14.50 -9.31
C LEU A 52 7.23 13.75 -10.41
N GLU A 53 5.95 14.08 -10.62
CA GLU A 53 5.13 13.47 -11.68
C GLU A 53 5.64 13.80 -13.10
N LEU A 54 6.25 14.97 -13.30
CA LEU A 54 6.90 15.38 -14.55
C LEU A 54 8.28 14.72 -14.76
N GLY A 55 8.84 14.07 -13.75
CA GLY A 55 10.19 13.50 -13.79
C GLY A 55 11.32 14.53 -13.66
N GLU A 56 11.02 15.75 -13.22
CA GLU A 56 12.00 16.80 -12.91
C GLU A 56 12.50 16.64 -11.47
N LEU A 57 13.25 15.57 -11.21
CA LEU A 57 13.58 15.13 -9.85
C LEU A 57 14.42 16.15 -9.06
N ASP A 58 15.35 16.86 -9.70
CA ASP A 58 16.15 17.89 -9.03
C ASP A 58 15.28 19.07 -8.55
N THR A 59 14.36 19.53 -9.40
CA THR A 59 13.41 20.59 -9.06
C THR A 59 12.43 20.13 -7.98
N ALA A 60 11.96 18.88 -8.07
CA ALA A 60 11.11 18.26 -7.05
C ALA A 60 11.82 18.21 -5.69
N LEU A 61 13.10 17.84 -5.67
CA LEU A 61 13.92 17.77 -4.46
C LEU A 61 14.10 19.15 -3.82
N GLN A 62 14.38 20.18 -4.63
CA GLN A 62 14.51 21.55 -4.15
C GLN A 62 13.22 22.01 -3.45
N HIS A 63 12.06 21.84 -4.09
CA HIS A 63 10.78 22.24 -3.49
C HIS A 63 10.43 21.39 -2.27
N ALA A 64 10.61 20.07 -2.32
CA ALA A 64 10.30 19.18 -1.19
C ALA A 64 11.17 19.52 0.04
N THR A 65 12.46 19.81 -0.17
CA THR A 65 13.38 20.24 0.88
C THR A 65 12.93 21.57 1.48
N ALA A 66 12.62 22.56 0.64
CA ALA A 66 12.12 23.86 1.09
C ALA A 66 10.81 23.76 1.89
N ALA A 67 9.92 22.82 1.55
CA ALA A 67 8.69 22.57 2.28
C ALA A 67 8.97 22.04 3.71
N VAL A 68 9.90 21.09 3.84
CA VAL A 68 10.30 20.51 5.14
C VAL A 68 11.10 21.50 5.98
N GLU A 69 11.96 22.34 5.38
CA GLU A 69 12.67 23.42 6.08
C GLU A 69 11.71 24.46 6.66
N ARG A 70 10.59 24.73 5.95
CA ARG A 70 9.57 25.67 6.40
C ARG A 70 8.70 25.12 7.51
N ASP A 71 8.37 23.83 7.47
CA ASP A 71 7.66 23.12 8.54
C ASP A 71 8.13 21.66 8.64
N ALA A 72 9.04 21.42 9.58
CA ALA A 72 9.60 20.09 9.81
C ALA A 72 8.60 19.11 10.41
N CYS A 73 7.43 19.55 10.89
CA CYS A 73 6.37 18.70 11.43
C CYS A 73 5.24 18.42 10.41
N SER A 74 5.33 18.97 9.20
CA SER A 74 4.37 18.71 8.13
C SER A 74 4.55 17.30 7.58
N VAL A 75 3.58 16.42 7.86
CA VAL A 75 3.51 15.07 7.28
C VAL A 75 3.47 15.14 5.75
N GLN A 76 2.71 16.08 5.18
CA GLN A 76 2.60 16.28 3.73
C GLN A 76 3.96 16.64 3.09
N ALA A 77 4.71 17.56 3.69
CA ALA A 77 6.02 17.97 3.16
C ALA A 77 7.04 16.83 3.24
N ARG A 78 7.02 16.06 4.33
CA ARG A 78 7.90 14.90 4.49
C ARG A 78 7.54 13.78 3.53
N ASP A 79 6.26 13.54 3.28
CA ASP A 79 5.81 12.49 2.37
C ASP A 79 6.32 12.74 0.95
N VAL A 80 6.16 13.97 0.44
CA VAL A 80 6.69 14.31 -0.88
C VAL A 80 8.22 14.21 -0.93
N LEU A 81 8.93 14.64 0.12
CA LEU A 81 10.39 14.50 0.17
C LEU A 81 10.84 13.03 0.22
N ALA A 82 10.12 12.17 0.94
CA ALA A 82 10.38 10.73 0.97
C ALA A 82 10.19 10.10 -0.42
N ARG A 83 9.11 10.47 -1.12
CA ARG A 83 8.82 10.00 -2.49
C ARG A 83 9.84 10.50 -3.52
N VAL A 84 10.34 11.73 -3.37
CA VAL A 84 11.40 12.26 -4.24
C VAL A 84 12.72 11.52 -4.00
N ASN A 85 13.12 11.29 -2.75
CA ASN A 85 14.32 10.50 -2.44
C ASN A 85 14.21 9.07 -2.98
N LEU A 86 13.02 8.46 -2.88
CA LEU A 86 12.74 7.14 -3.48
C LEU A 86 12.99 7.15 -4.99
N ALA A 87 12.46 8.14 -5.72
CA ALA A 87 12.63 8.26 -7.16
C ALA A 87 14.09 8.55 -7.57
N LEU A 88 14.85 9.23 -6.71
CA LEU A 88 16.30 9.45 -6.88
C LEU A 88 17.14 8.21 -6.54
N GLY A 89 16.53 7.15 -5.98
CA GLY A 89 17.24 5.96 -5.50
C GLY A 89 17.93 6.14 -4.14
N ASP A 90 17.71 7.27 -3.44
CA ASP A 90 18.17 7.47 -2.07
C ASP A 90 17.19 6.84 -1.07
N TYR A 91 17.22 5.51 -1.03
CA TYR A 91 16.35 4.71 -0.16
C TYR A 91 16.60 4.95 1.32
N PHE A 92 17.83 5.29 1.71
CA PHE A 92 18.15 5.58 3.12
C PHE A 92 17.44 6.85 3.59
N SER A 93 17.56 7.95 2.84
CA SER A 93 16.85 9.19 3.16
C SER A 93 15.34 9.01 3.11
N ALA A 94 14.81 8.27 2.12
CA ALA A 94 13.39 7.95 2.05
C ALA A 94 12.87 7.24 3.31
N LEU A 95 13.59 6.20 3.79
CA LEU A 95 13.24 5.47 5.01
C LEU A 95 13.24 6.38 6.25
N LEU A 96 14.23 7.25 6.39
CA LEU A 96 14.29 8.20 7.50
C LEU A 96 13.08 9.14 7.52
N HIS A 97 12.66 9.64 6.35
CA HIS A 97 11.47 10.50 6.28
C HIS A 97 10.19 9.74 6.62
N TYR A 98 10.00 8.52 6.14
CA TYR A 98 8.84 7.69 6.47
C TYR A 98 8.77 7.31 7.95
N ASP A 99 9.91 7.03 8.59
CA ASP A 99 9.94 6.77 10.03
C ASP A 99 9.43 7.98 10.82
N VAL A 100 9.89 9.19 10.47
CA VAL A 100 9.41 10.43 11.08
C VAL A 100 7.93 10.68 10.78
N ILE A 101 7.46 10.43 9.55
CA ILE A 101 6.03 10.57 9.18
C ILE A 101 5.16 9.69 10.06
N ALA A 102 5.57 8.44 10.24
CA ALA A 102 4.83 7.50 11.07
C ALA A 102 4.70 8.07 12.49
N HIS A 103 5.80 8.58 13.07
CA HIS A 103 5.78 9.14 14.43
C HIS A 103 4.89 10.38 14.55
N LEU A 104 5.04 11.34 13.63
CA LEU A 104 4.24 12.55 13.61
C LEU A 104 2.74 12.26 13.46
N SER A 105 2.37 11.31 12.59
CA SER A 105 0.97 10.95 12.37
C SER A 105 0.29 10.46 13.66
N ARG A 106 1.04 9.77 14.53
CA ARG A 106 0.54 9.29 15.83
C ARG A 106 0.45 10.40 16.88
N GLU A 107 1.41 11.31 16.91
CA GLU A 107 1.38 12.45 17.84
C GLU A 107 0.26 13.44 17.51
N GLN A 108 -0.06 13.59 16.22
CA GLN A 108 -1.07 14.53 15.73
C GLN A 108 -2.49 13.95 15.81
N ASN A 109 -2.63 12.63 15.81
CA ASN A 109 -3.94 11.99 15.91
C ASN A 109 -4.45 11.99 17.36
N PRO A 110 -5.71 12.42 17.59
CA PRO A 110 -6.29 12.41 18.92
C PRO A 110 -6.49 10.96 19.40
N LEU A 111 -6.27 10.73 20.69
CA LEU A 111 -6.55 9.44 21.29
C LEU A 111 -8.03 9.06 21.09
N PRO A 112 -8.33 7.80 20.72
CA PRO A 112 -9.70 7.33 20.62
C PRO A 112 -10.47 7.52 21.94
N PRO A 113 -11.74 7.96 21.90
CA PRO A 113 -12.57 8.04 23.10
C PRO A 113 -12.83 6.65 23.69
N ASP A 114 -13.24 6.58 24.96
CA ASP A 114 -13.49 5.29 25.65
C ASP A 114 -14.60 4.45 25.00
N LYS A 115 -15.49 5.11 24.26
CA LYS A 115 -16.50 4.52 23.39
C LYS A 115 -16.37 5.09 21.98
N TYR A 116 -16.21 4.21 21.00
CA TYR A 116 -16.11 4.58 19.59
C TYR A 116 -16.85 3.57 18.71
N SER A 117 -16.98 3.92 17.42
CA SER A 117 -17.49 3.03 16.39
C SER A 117 -16.37 2.66 15.44
N ILE A 118 -16.26 1.39 15.07
CA ILE A 118 -15.20 0.86 14.22
C ILE A 118 -15.76 -0.28 13.35
N PRO A 119 -15.24 -0.50 12.13
CA PRO A 119 -15.56 -1.71 11.39
C PRO A 119 -15.18 -2.96 12.18
N ALA A 120 -16.08 -3.95 12.27
CA ALA A 120 -15.92 -5.14 13.10
C ALA A 120 -14.64 -5.93 12.77
N HIS A 121 -14.33 -6.06 11.47
CA HIS A 121 -13.14 -6.75 11.00
C HIS A 121 -11.83 -6.10 11.48
N ILE A 122 -11.82 -4.79 11.75
CA ILE A 122 -10.64 -4.07 12.27
C ILE A 122 -10.48 -4.31 13.75
N ALA A 123 -11.56 -4.19 14.51
CA ALA A 123 -11.52 -4.53 15.92
C ALA A 123 -11.05 -5.98 16.10
N PHE A 124 -11.54 -6.89 15.25
CA PHE A 124 -11.16 -8.30 15.27
C PHE A 124 -9.69 -8.50 14.90
N HIS A 125 -9.23 -7.90 13.79
CA HIS A 125 -7.83 -7.90 13.37
C HIS A 125 -6.90 -7.38 14.49
N ASN A 126 -7.23 -6.25 15.11
CA ASN A 126 -6.40 -5.63 16.14
C ASN A 126 -6.30 -6.49 17.40
N ILE A 127 -7.40 -7.15 17.80
CA ILE A 127 -7.38 -8.12 18.91
C ILE A 127 -6.46 -9.29 18.56
N GLU A 128 -6.64 -9.90 17.40
CA GLU A 128 -5.84 -11.03 16.94
C GLU A 128 -4.35 -10.67 16.84
N GLN A 129 -4.03 -9.48 16.33
CA GLN A 129 -2.65 -8.98 16.25
C GLN A 129 -2.02 -8.82 17.64
N VAL A 130 -2.71 -8.15 18.55
CA VAL A 130 -2.22 -7.93 19.91
C VAL A 130 -2.00 -9.27 20.62
N GLN A 131 -2.94 -10.20 20.50
CA GLN A 131 -2.81 -11.54 21.06
C GLN A 131 -1.61 -12.29 20.47
N HIS A 132 -1.37 -12.19 19.16
CA HIS A 132 -0.22 -12.78 18.51
C HIS A 132 1.10 -12.21 19.04
N ILE A 133 1.23 -10.88 19.09
CA ILE A 133 2.43 -10.19 19.57
C ILE A 133 2.74 -10.56 21.03
N LEU A 134 1.72 -10.57 21.89
CA LEU A 134 1.87 -10.98 23.30
C LEU A 134 2.28 -12.45 23.43
N ALA A 135 1.76 -13.34 22.58
CA ALA A 135 2.08 -14.77 22.62
C ALA A 135 3.52 -15.08 22.17
N VAL A 136 4.07 -14.31 21.22
CA VAL A 136 5.44 -14.50 20.73
C VAL A 136 6.48 -13.93 21.70
N GLY A 137 6.11 -12.96 22.56
CA GLY A 137 6.96 -12.46 23.65
C GLY A 137 8.21 -11.69 23.18
N SER A 138 8.23 -11.22 21.93
CA SER A 138 9.39 -10.56 21.30
C SER A 138 9.51 -9.05 21.59
N TYR A 139 8.63 -8.49 22.42
CA TYR A 139 8.59 -7.07 22.74
C TYR A 139 8.58 -6.82 24.24
N ASP A 140 9.01 -5.62 24.63
CA ASP A 140 8.86 -5.14 26.00
C ASP A 140 7.38 -5.21 26.37
N GLU A 141 7.02 -6.03 27.37
CA GLU A 141 5.65 -6.17 27.89
C GLU A 141 5.03 -4.79 28.24
N GLN A 142 5.88 -3.78 28.48
CA GLN A 142 5.50 -2.39 28.68
C GLN A 142 4.83 -1.73 27.47
N ALA A 143 4.94 -2.28 26.25
CA ALA A 143 4.29 -1.73 25.06
C ALA A 143 2.76 -1.90 25.10
N PHE A 144 2.25 -2.86 25.90
CA PHE A 144 0.83 -3.16 26.01
C PHE A 144 0.36 -3.17 27.49
N PRO A 145 0.51 -2.06 28.23
CA PRO A 145 0.22 -2.04 29.66
C PRO A 145 -1.28 -2.14 29.90
N GLY A 146 -1.70 -3.03 30.81
CA GLY A 146 -3.09 -3.11 31.26
C GLY A 146 -4.06 -3.82 30.31
N ILE A 147 -3.59 -4.69 29.42
CA ILE A 147 -4.46 -5.54 28.59
C ILE A 147 -5.08 -6.66 29.43
N PHE A 148 -6.41 -6.78 29.35
CA PHE A 148 -7.17 -7.86 29.98
C PHE A 148 -7.54 -8.94 28.96
N ALA A 149 -6.73 -10.01 28.85
CA ALA A 149 -6.86 -11.03 27.81
C ALA A 149 -8.25 -11.72 27.76
N GLN A 150 -8.86 -12.01 28.92
CA GLN A 150 -10.19 -12.64 28.98
C GLN A 150 -11.29 -11.79 28.34
N GLU A 151 -11.20 -10.45 28.43
CA GLU A 151 -12.15 -9.54 27.79
C GLU A 151 -11.97 -9.56 26.26
N LEU A 152 -10.73 -9.72 25.78
CA LEU A 152 -10.42 -9.82 24.36
C LEU A 152 -11.03 -11.08 23.74
N ASP A 153 -10.93 -12.24 24.41
CA ASP A 153 -11.49 -13.51 23.89
C ASP A 153 -13.02 -13.45 23.76
N GLY A 154 -13.70 -12.82 24.72
CA GLY A 154 -15.15 -12.62 24.68
C GLY A 154 -15.58 -11.63 23.59
N LEU A 155 -14.79 -10.59 23.35
CA LEU A 155 -15.06 -9.63 22.27
C LEU A 155 -14.76 -10.23 20.90
N SER A 156 -13.64 -10.93 20.76
CA SER A 156 -13.18 -11.62 19.54
C SER A 156 -14.26 -12.56 19.00
N ARG A 157 -14.84 -13.42 19.86
CA ARG A 157 -15.95 -14.32 19.48
C ARG A 157 -17.19 -13.57 18.97
N ARG A 158 -17.59 -12.49 19.64
CA ARG A 158 -18.74 -11.67 19.21
C ARG A 158 -18.48 -10.99 17.87
N LEU A 159 -17.27 -10.48 17.64
CA LEU A 159 -16.91 -9.85 16.38
C LEU A 159 -16.91 -10.86 15.24
N PHE A 160 -16.39 -12.07 15.48
CA PHE A 160 -16.44 -13.16 14.51
C PHE A 160 -17.88 -13.48 14.08
N GLU A 161 -18.81 -13.67 15.02
CA GLU A 161 -20.23 -13.93 14.73
C GLU A 161 -20.88 -12.78 13.92
N VAL A 162 -20.55 -11.53 14.26
CA VAL A 162 -21.05 -10.34 13.56
C VAL A 162 -20.53 -10.24 12.13
N ILE A 163 -19.27 -10.61 11.89
CA ILE A 163 -18.67 -10.63 10.56
C ILE A 163 -19.23 -11.78 9.73
N ASP A 164 -19.32 -12.98 10.30
CA ASP A 164 -19.81 -14.18 9.61
C ASP A 164 -21.28 -14.04 9.18
N GLY A 165 -22.10 -13.31 9.96
CA GLY A 165 -23.47 -12.96 9.60
C GLY A 165 -23.62 -11.79 8.61
N SER A 166 -22.53 -11.24 8.07
CA SER A 166 -22.55 -10.08 7.17
C SER A 166 -22.61 -10.47 5.69
N ASN A 167 -23.34 -9.70 4.89
CA ASN A 167 -23.49 -9.95 3.45
C ASN A 167 -22.35 -9.29 2.64
N GLY A 168 -21.11 -9.68 2.88
CA GLY A 168 -19.95 -9.29 2.07
C GLY A 168 -19.33 -7.92 2.38
N THR A 169 -19.86 -7.16 3.34
CA THR A 169 -19.25 -5.92 3.84
C THR A 169 -19.16 -5.94 5.35
N ALA A 170 -18.03 -5.48 5.90
CA ALA A 170 -17.82 -5.45 7.33
C ALA A 170 -18.78 -4.47 8.03
N PRO A 171 -19.59 -4.93 8.98
CA PRO A 171 -20.49 -4.06 9.74
C PRO A 171 -19.69 -3.15 10.70
N VAL A 172 -20.27 -2.01 11.06
CA VAL A 172 -19.72 -1.13 12.09
C VAL A 172 -20.27 -1.52 13.45
N VAL A 173 -19.39 -1.63 14.45
CA VAL A 173 -19.73 -1.98 15.84
C VAL A 173 -19.29 -0.90 16.79
N SER A 174 -19.98 -0.77 17.92
CA SER A 174 -19.53 0.09 19.02
C SER A 174 -18.72 -0.72 20.02
N VAL A 175 -17.49 -0.28 20.27
CA VAL A 175 -16.58 -0.89 21.26
C VAL A 175 -16.47 0.05 22.46
N GLN A 176 -16.56 -0.53 23.65
CA GLN A 176 -16.42 0.16 24.94
C GLN A 176 -15.77 -0.80 25.95
N GLY A 177 -15.09 -0.27 26.96
CA GLY A 177 -14.41 -1.05 28.00
C GLY A 177 -12.96 -0.64 28.18
N ARG A 178 -12.23 -1.35 29.05
CA ARG A 178 -10.85 -0.98 29.41
C ARG A 178 -9.86 -1.16 28.24
N ASN A 179 -10.08 -2.17 27.41
CA ASN A 179 -9.26 -2.43 26.23
C ASN A 179 -9.66 -1.58 25.00
N SER A 180 -10.69 -0.72 25.10
CA SER A 180 -11.29 -0.07 23.94
C SER A 180 -10.25 0.74 23.15
N ARG A 181 -9.44 1.57 23.81
CA ARG A 181 -8.42 2.40 23.15
C ARG A 181 -7.39 1.57 22.38
N ILE A 182 -6.89 0.50 23.00
CA ILE A 182 -5.91 -0.41 22.37
C ILE A 182 -6.50 -1.12 21.16
N ILE A 183 -7.79 -1.46 21.19
CA ILE A 183 -8.46 -2.08 20.03
C ILE A 183 -8.70 -1.06 18.92
N ALA A 184 -8.95 0.21 19.26
CA ALA A 184 -9.17 1.25 18.26
C ALA A 184 -7.86 1.60 17.55
N ASP A 185 -6.79 1.75 18.33
CA ASP A 185 -5.48 2.15 17.86
C ASP A 185 -4.41 1.42 18.68
N PRO A 186 -3.97 0.22 18.24
CA PRO A 186 -2.93 -0.53 18.94
C PRO A 186 -1.65 0.30 19.10
N PRO A 187 -0.95 0.19 20.24
CA PRO A 187 0.37 0.79 20.44
C PRO A 187 1.29 0.56 19.25
N TYR A 188 2.03 1.59 18.85
CA TYR A 188 2.94 1.47 17.72
C TYR A 188 4.16 0.60 18.06
N VAL A 189 4.10 -0.62 17.58
CA VAL A 189 5.15 -1.63 17.64
C VAL A 189 5.64 -1.91 16.23
N ARG A 190 6.96 -1.90 16.05
CA ARG A 190 7.62 -2.17 14.77
C ARG A 190 8.80 -3.11 14.98
N VAL A 191 8.84 -4.20 14.23
CA VAL A 191 10.01 -5.09 14.17
C VAL A 191 11.19 -4.32 13.56
N SER A 192 12.35 -4.38 14.21
CA SER A 192 13.61 -3.92 13.60
C SER A 192 14.09 -4.92 12.56
N GLU A 193 14.58 -4.41 11.43
CA GLU A 193 15.18 -5.22 10.38
C GLU A 193 16.68 -4.95 10.28
N GLU A 194 17.41 -5.98 9.85
CA GLU A 194 18.80 -5.87 9.40
C GLU A 194 18.83 -6.10 7.89
N ARG A 195 19.69 -5.39 7.16
CA ARG A 195 19.87 -5.63 5.72
C ARG A 195 20.48 -7.02 5.52
N LEU A 196 19.77 -7.88 4.79
CA LEU A 196 20.26 -9.21 4.41
C LEU A 196 21.20 -9.14 3.19
N PRO A 197 22.04 -10.17 2.97
CA PRO A 197 22.91 -10.24 1.79
C PRO A 197 22.17 -10.35 0.45
N ALA A 198 20.98 -10.94 0.43
CA ALA A 198 20.14 -11.12 -0.75
C ALA A 198 18.67 -11.31 -0.37
N TYR A 199 17.78 -10.66 -1.11
CA TYR A 199 16.34 -10.71 -0.94
C TYR A 199 15.63 -11.47 -2.05
N VAL A 200 15.99 -11.20 -3.31
CA VAL A 200 15.41 -11.86 -4.48
C VAL A 200 16.20 -13.13 -4.80
N ASN A 201 15.49 -14.22 -5.07
CA ASN A 201 16.08 -15.49 -5.42
C ASN A 201 16.63 -15.48 -6.85
N THR A 202 17.96 -15.53 -6.97
CA THR A 202 18.67 -15.50 -8.26
C THR A 202 18.74 -16.84 -8.98
N SER A 203 18.22 -17.92 -8.38
CA SER A 203 18.07 -19.21 -9.07
C SER A 203 16.88 -19.26 -10.02
N VAL A 204 15.94 -18.31 -9.89
CA VAL A 204 14.83 -18.11 -10.82
C VAL A 204 15.35 -17.64 -12.18
N ASP A 205 14.79 -18.16 -13.26
CA ASP A 205 15.10 -17.70 -14.61
C ASP A 205 14.25 -16.46 -14.97
N TYR A 206 14.86 -15.28 -14.93
CA TYR A 206 14.19 -14.02 -15.25
C TYR A 206 14.13 -13.68 -16.75
N ARG A 207 14.80 -14.47 -17.61
CA ARG A 207 14.85 -14.19 -19.07
C ARG A 207 13.48 -14.17 -19.74
N PRO A 208 12.53 -15.07 -19.41
CA PRO A 208 11.17 -14.99 -19.96
C PRO A 208 10.47 -13.68 -19.59
N ILE A 209 10.63 -13.21 -18.36
CA ILE A 209 10.01 -11.97 -17.88
C ILE A 209 10.61 -10.76 -18.61
N GLN A 210 11.94 -10.72 -18.74
CA GLN A 210 12.64 -9.69 -19.53
C GLN A 210 12.13 -9.65 -20.98
N GLN A 211 11.97 -10.82 -21.62
CA GLN A 211 11.43 -10.92 -22.98
C GLN A 211 9.97 -10.47 -23.06
N GLY A 212 9.15 -10.83 -22.08
CA GLY A 212 7.75 -10.40 -21.96
C GLY A 212 7.63 -8.88 -21.93
N ILE A 213 8.43 -8.23 -21.07
CA ILE A 213 8.49 -6.78 -20.93
C ILE A 213 8.95 -6.11 -22.25
N VAL A 214 10.04 -6.58 -22.84
CA VAL A 214 10.61 -6.00 -24.08
C VAL A 214 9.66 -6.15 -25.27
N THR A 215 8.97 -7.28 -25.37
CA THR A 215 8.07 -7.55 -26.50
C THR A 215 6.67 -6.98 -26.32
N GLY A 216 6.25 -6.69 -25.09
CA GLY A 216 4.90 -6.26 -24.74
C GLY A 216 3.82 -7.31 -25.04
N ARG A 217 4.20 -8.59 -25.18
CA ARG A 217 3.29 -9.68 -25.58
C ARG A 217 2.69 -10.44 -24.41
N GLU A 218 3.39 -10.48 -23.28
CA GLU A 218 2.95 -11.19 -22.08
C GLU A 218 2.38 -10.19 -21.08
N LYS A 219 1.10 -10.37 -20.75
CA LYS A 219 0.33 -9.47 -19.88
C LYS A 219 0.68 -9.66 -18.41
N PHE A 220 1.10 -10.87 -18.02
CA PHE A 220 1.56 -11.19 -16.68
C PHE A 220 2.52 -12.38 -16.69
N GLN A 221 3.31 -12.52 -15.63
CA GLN A 221 4.25 -13.61 -15.38
C GLN A 221 4.20 -14.04 -13.91
N ILE A 222 4.27 -15.36 -13.69
CA ILE A 222 4.26 -15.98 -12.36
C ILE A 222 5.70 -16.37 -12.00
N ILE A 223 6.10 -16.01 -10.78
CA ILE A 223 7.44 -16.27 -10.23
C ILE A 223 7.28 -17.04 -8.93
N ASP A 224 7.53 -18.34 -8.97
CA ASP A 224 7.59 -19.17 -7.77
C ASP A 224 8.94 -19.04 -7.07
N ASP A 225 8.92 -19.18 -5.74
CA ASP A 225 10.10 -19.08 -4.88
C ASP A 225 10.87 -17.76 -5.08
N PHE A 226 10.12 -16.65 -5.18
CA PHE A 226 10.64 -15.33 -5.56
C PHE A 226 11.65 -14.76 -4.58
N LEU A 227 11.40 -14.84 -3.27
CA LEU A 227 12.33 -14.39 -2.24
C LEU A 227 13.26 -15.51 -1.78
N THR A 228 14.44 -15.15 -1.29
CA THR A 228 15.27 -16.06 -0.49
C THR A 228 14.52 -16.47 0.79
N PRO A 229 14.80 -17.67 1.36
CA PRO A 229 14.13 -18.12 2.58
C PRO A 229 14.27 -17.14 3.75
N ASP A 230 15.46 -16.55 3.93
CA ASP A 230 15.74 -15.60 5.01
C ASP A 230 14.96 -14.29 4.83
N ALA A 231 14.85 -13.80 3.59
CA ALA A 231 14.08 -12.60 3.27
C ALA A 231 12.57 -12.82 3.47
N LEU A 232 12.04 -13.97 3.02
CA LEU A 232 10.65 -14.33 3.29
C LEU A 232 10.36 -14.37 4.79
N GLN A 233 11.25 -15.00 5.56
CA GLN A 233 11.11 -15.08 7.02
C GLN A 233 11.15 -13.70 7.68
N GLN A 234 12.07 -12.83 7.28
CA GLN A 234 12.18 -11.47 7.82
C GLN A 234 10.91 -10.65 7.54
N VAL A 235 10.40 -10.70 6.32
CA VAL A 235 9.18 -9.98 5.91
C VAL A 235 7.93 -10.55 6.60
N GLN A 236 7.81 -11.87 6.70
CA GLN A 236 6.74 -12.53 7.47
C GLN A 236 6.75 -12.09 8.92
N LYS A 237 7.94 -12.12 9.56
CA LYS A 237 8.11 -11.66 10.94
C LYS A 237 7.65 -10.20 11.09
N PHE A 238 8.14 -9.31 10.23
CA PHE A 238 7.73 -7.90 10.26
C PHE A 238 6.21 -7.75 10.17
N CYS A 239 5.56 -8.44 9.23
CA CYS A 239 4.12 -8.35 8.99
C CYS A 239 3.26 -8.93 10.13
N LEU A 240 3.77 -9.95 10.83
CA LEU A 240 3.09 -10.62 11.94
C LEU A 240 3.27 -9.85 13.26
N GLU A 241 4.43 -9.24 13.46
CA GLU A 241 4.82 -8.70 14.76
C GLU A 241 4.74 -7.16 14.82
N SER A 242 4.52 -6.46 13.69
CA SER A 242 4.38 -4.99 13.65
C SER A 242 2.93 -4.51 13.54
N THR A 243 2.55 -3.52 14.34
CA THR A 243 1.22 -2.88 14.32
C THR A 243 1.12 -1.77 13.26
N VAL A 244 1.47 -2.09 12.01
CA VAL A 244 1.49 -1.13 10.88
C VAL A 244 0.19 -1.14 10.07
N TRP A 245 -0.77 -2.00 10.42
CA TRP A 245 -2.04 -2.16 9.73
C TRP A 245 -3.05 -1.12 10.21
N ARG A 246 -3.21 -0.01 9.46
CA ARG A 246 -3.98 1.17 9.92
C ARG A 246 -5.13 1.57 8.99
N HIS A 247 -5.18 1.05 7.76
CA HIS A 247 -6.15 1.48 6.76
C HIS A 247 -7.26 0.45 6.54
N PRO A 248 -8.46 0.67 7.08
CA PRO A 248 -9.53 -0.31 6.96
C PRO A 248 -10.28 -0.21 5.64
N TYR A 249 -10.68 -1.36 5.09
CA TYR A 249 -11.50 -1.41 3.87
C TYR A 249 -12.81 -2.16 4.11
N GLN A 250 -13.89 -1.66 3.53
CA GLN A 250 -15.25 -2.17 3.78
C GLN A 250 -15.42 -3.67 3.43
N PHE A 251 -14.61 -4.22 2.53
CA PHE A 251 -14.65 -5.63 2.10
C PHE A 251 -13.70 -6.53 2.91
N GLY A 252 -13.30 -6.08 4.10
CA GLY A 252 -12.69 -6.95 5.09
C GLY A 252 -11.19 -7.12 4.99
N TYR A 253 -10.46 -6.11 4.55
CA TYR A 253 -9.01 -6.12 4.55
C TYR A 253 -8.44 -4.85 5.16
N VAL A 254 -7.22 -4.95 5.68
CA VAL A 254 -6.51 -3.85 6.33
C VAL A 254 -5.21 -3.59 5.58
N GLY A 255 -4.99 -2.33 5.24
CA GLY A 255 -3.79 -1.83 4.59
C GLY A 255 -2.72 -1.39 5.57
N ALA A 256 -1.47 -1.67 5.20
CA ALA A 256 -0.28 -1.06 5.75
C ALA A 256 0.46 -0.31 4.64
N PHE A 257 0.67 0.99 4.87
CA PHE A 257 1.29 1.91 3.90
C PHE A 257 2.60 2.50 4.47
N PRO A 258 3.46 3.08 3.62
CA PRO A 258 4.73 3.65 4.05
C PRO A 258 4.59 4.63 5.23
N GLN A 259 3.53 5.45 5.19
CA GLN A 259 3.21 6.47 6.19
C GLN A 259 2.83 5.87 7.56
N ASP A 260 2.38 4.61 7.61
CA ASP A 260 2.04 3.91 8.86
C ASP A 260 3.24 3.25 9.55
N GLY A 261 4.42 3.31 8.92
CA GLY A 261 5.61 2.58 9.33
C GLY A 261 5.91 1.34 8.48
N PHE A 262 5.21 1.15 7.35
CA PHE A 262 5.48 0.08 6.38
C PHE A 262 6.53 0.46 5.33
N ALA A 263 7.36 1.46 5.61
CA ALA A 263 8.60 1.71 4.88
C ALA A 263 9.74 0.95 5.58
N ILE A 264 10.15 -0.17 5.00
CA ILE A 264 11.07 -1.13 5.65
C ILE A 264 12.22 -1.49 4.72
N ILE A 265 13.34 -1.96 5.29
CA ILE A 265 14.56 -2.26 4.55
C ILE A 265 14.28 -3.34 3.51
N SER A 266 13.53 -4.38 3.90
CA SER A 266 13.23 -5.51 3.04
C SER A 266 12.51 -5.12 1.75
N LEU A 267 11.52 -4.22 1.80
CA LEU A 267 10.73 -3.87 0.61
C LEU A 267 11.56 -3.07 -0.41
N LEU A 268 12.39 -2.14 0.07
CA LEU A 268 13.26 -1.37 -0.82
C LEU A 268 14.38 -2.26 -1.40
N ALA A 269 14.90 -3.20 -0.61
CA ALA A 269 15.85 -4.20 -1.08
C ALA A 269 15.26 -5.11 -2.15
N ILE A 270 14.04 -5.61 -1.94
CA ILE A 270 13.32 -6.44 -2.91
C ILE A 270 13.13 -5.67 -4.22
N ALA A 271 12.69 -4.41 -4.16
CA ALA A 271 12.48 -3.61 -5.35
C ALA A 271 13.80 -3.31 -6.10
N GLU A 272 14.87 -3.02 -5.39
CA GLU A 272 16.21 -2.80 -5.95
C GLU A 272 16.75 -4.06 -6.64
N GLU A 273 16.72 -5.20 -5.95
CA GLU A 273 17.21 -6.46 -6.49
C GLU A 273 16.33 -6.97 -7.64
N PHE A 274 15.01 -6.78 -7.56
CA PHE A 274 14.09 -7.12 -8.65
C PHE A 274 14.39 -6.33 -9.93
N ARG A 275 14.62 -5.01 -9.80
CA ARG A 275 15.07 -4.19 -10.93
C ARG A 275 16.42 -4.70 -11.47
N THR A 276 17.35 -5.05 -10.58
CA THR A 276 18.68 -5.54 -10.95
C THR A 276 18.63 -6.85 -11.75
N VAL A 277 17.81 -7.82 -11.33
CA VAL A 277 17.70 -9.11 -12.06
C VAL A 277 16.99 -8.97 -13.41
N LEU A 278 16.17 -7.94 -13.59
CA LEU A 278 15.55 -7.62 -14.88
C LEU A 278 16.44 -6.77 -15.80
N GLY A 279 17.39 -6.00 -15.24
CA GLY A 279 18.39 -5.21 -15.99
C GLY A 279 17.75 -4.26 -17.00
N ASP A 280 18.38 -4.12 -18.18
CA ASP A 280 17.99 -3.20 -19.25
C ASP A 280 16.49 -3.24 -19.64
N ALA A 281 15.84 -4.39 -19.48
CA ALA A 281 14.40 -4.53 -19.76
C ALA A 281 13.53 -3.68 -18.81
N PHE A 282 14.06 -3.31 -17.65
CA PHE A 282 13.33 -2.65 -16.58
C PHE A 282 14.00 -1.38 -16.02
N ASP A 283 15.14 -0.97 -16.57
CA ASP A 283 15.92 0.20 -16.13
C ASP A 283 15.14 1.52 -16.14
N GLU A 284 14.17 1.66 -17.05
CA GLU A 284 13.35 2.86 -17.15
C GLU A 284 12.26 2.97 -16.08
N TYR A 285 12.00 1.89 -15.32
CA TYR A 285 11.00 1.85 -14.27
C TYR A 285 11.64 1.95 -12.89
N GLN A 286 10.93 2.63 -12.00
CA GLN A 286 11.29 2.83 -10.60
C GLN A 286 10.12 2.46 -9.70
N LEU A 287 10.42 2.05 -8.46
CA LEU A 287 9.40 1.86 -7.44
C LEU A 287 8.72 3.21 -7.17
N ALA A 288 7.41 3.26 -7.34
CA ALA A 288 6.62 4.47 -7.13
C ALA A 288 5.79 4.38 -5.85
N GLN A 289 5.20 3.22 -5.57
CA GLN A 289 4.36 2.96 -4.40
C GLN A 289 4.45 1.50 -3.99
N TRP A 290 4.11 1.22 -2.73
CA TRP A 290 3.93 -0.14 -2.23
C TRP A 290 2.98 -0.15 -1.04
N TRP A 291 2.43 -1.31 -0.75
CA TRP A 291 1.58 -1.56 0.42
C TRP A 291 1.52 -3.05 0.74
N ALA A 292 0.92 -3.37 1.88
CA ALA A 292 0.47 -4.72 2.18
C ALA A 292 -1.01 -4.75 2.52
N PHE A 293 -1.66 -5.88 2.25
CA PHE A 293 -3.02 -6.16 2.72
C PHE A 293 -3.06 -7.44 3.56
N SER A 294 -3.83 -7.38 4.65
CA SER A 294 -4.19 -8.50 5.53
C SER A 294 -5.71 -8.68 5.48
N TYR A 295 -6.16 -9.86 5.05
CA TYR A 295 -7.58 -10.11 4.75
C TYR A 295 -8.27 -10.85 5.90
N ASP A 296 -9.54 -10.53 6.10
CA ASP A 296 -10.47 -11.30 6.91
C ASP A 296 -10.95 -12.52 6.12
N SER A 297 -10.97 -13.69 6.77
CA SER A 297 -11.28 -14.96 6.11
C SER A 297 -12.75 -15.13 5.72
N LYS A 298 -13.62 -14.19 6.11
CA LYS A 298 -15.06 -14.25 5.88
C LYS A 298 -15.58 -13.22 4.88
N LEU A 299 -14.71 -12.32 4.41
CA LEU A 299 -15.11 -11.21 3.55
C LEU A 299 -14.42 -11.28 2.18
N PRO A 300 -15.01 -10.68 1.13
CA PRO A 300 -14.59 -10.94 -0.26
C PRO A 300 -13.19 -10.44 -0.64
N GLY A 301 -12.61 -9.50 0.12
CA GLY A 301 -11.32 -8.89 -0.24
C GLY A 301 -11.45 -7.81 -1.31
N THR A 302 -10.40 -7.64 -2.12
CA THR A 302 -10.32 -6.54 -3.09
C THR A 302 -11.11 -6.88 -4.35
N ASP A 303 -12.06 -6.02 -4.70
CA ASP A 303 -12.87 -6.15 -5.91
C ASP A 303 -12.06 -5.86 -7.20
N ILE A 304 -12.67 -5.99 -8.37
CA ILE A 304 -12.02 -5.73 -9.66
C ILE A 304 -11.45 -4.32 -9.69
N HIS A 305 -10.21 -4.14 -10.08
CA HIS A 305 -9.60 -2.82 -10.25
C HIS A 305 -8.42 -2.90 -11.22
N GLY A 306 -7.90 -1.75 -11.62
CA GLY A 306 -6.58 -1.62 -12.24
C GLY A 306 -5.72 -0.69 -11.39
N ASP A 307 -4.42 -0.91 -11.39
CA ASP A 307 -3.46 -0.06 -10.68
C ASP A 307 -3.04 1.14 -11.53
N ASP A 308 -2.63 2.23 -10.87
CA ASP A 308 -1.95 3.36 -11.51
C ASP A 308 -0.44 3.07 -11.61
N ALA A 309 -0.07 2.09 -12.45
CA ALA A 309 1.31 1.66 -12.63
C ALA A 309 1.57 1.14 -14.05
N ASP A 310 2.83 1.23 -14.50
CA ASP A 310 3.27 0.52 -15.70
C ASP A 310 3.30 -0.99 -15.42
N PHE A 311 3.88 -1.37 -14.27
CA PHE A 311 3.92 -2.76 -13.81
C PHE A 311 3.58 -2.86 -12.32
N THR A 312 2.81 -3.88 -11.97
CA THR A 312 2.54 -4.29 -10.60
C THR A 312 3.25 -5.60 -10.32
N LEU A 313 3.91 -5.70 -9.16
CA LEU A 313 4.36 -6.97 -8.58
C LEU A 313 3.53 -7.24 -7.31
N ASN A 314 2.75 -8.32 -7.32
CA ASN A 314 2.03 -8.81 -6.15
C ASN A 314 2.71 -10.08 -5.61
N LEU A 315 2.96 -10.14 -4.30
CA LEU A 315 3.67 -11.24 -3.64
C LEU A 315 2.87 -11.76 -2.43
N TRP A 316 2.65 -13.07 -2.39
CA TRP A 316 2.00 -13.73 -1.26
C TRP A 316 3.01 -14.27 -0.25
N ILE A 317 2.76 -14.02 1.04
CA ILE A 317 3.73 -14.36 2.11
C ILE A 317 3.19 -15.29 3.18
N THR A 318 1.89 -15.47 3.34
CA THR A 318 1.34 -16.41 4.33
C THR A 318 1.67 -17.86 3.91
N PRO A 319 2.12 -18.75 4.82
CA PRO A 319 2.45 -20.12 4.46
C PRO A 319 1.32 -20.89 3.76
N ASP A 320 1.67 -21.79 2.84
CA ASP A 320 0.70 -22.60 2.07
C ASP A 320 -0.27 -23.39 2.97
N SER A 321 0.19 -23.82 4.15
CA SER A 321 -0.63 -24.55 5.12
C SER A 321 -1.83 -23.75 5.65
N ALA A 322 -1.81 -22.42 5.48
CA ALA A 322 -2.92 -21.57 5.88
C ALA A 322 -4.05 -21.56 4.84
N ASN A 323 -3.76 -21.77 3.56
CA ASN A 323 -4.79 -21.84 2.53
C ASN A 323 -5.41 -23.25 2.53
N LEU A 324 -6.72 -23.32 2.76
CA LEU A 324 -7.47 -24.58 2.84
C LEU A 324 -7.94 -25.06 1.45
N ASP A 325 -7.81 -24.23 0.42
CA ASP A 325 -8.09 -24.57 -0.97
C ASP A 325 -6.94 -24.15 -1.89
N LYS A 326 -6.19 -25.14 -2.38
CA LYS A 326 -4.95 -24.91 -3.14
C LYS A 326 -5.18 -24.36 -4.55
N GLU A 327 -6.41 -24.46 -5.06
CA GLU A 327 -6.74 -24.00 -6.41
C GLU A 327 -7.20 -22.53 -6.43
N THR A 328 -7.39 -21.92 -5.26
CA THR A 328 -7.96 -20.56 -5.12
C THR A 328 -7.12 -19.65 -4.24
N GLY A 329 -7.63 -18.44 -4.02
CA GLY A 329 -7.14 -17.46 -3.06
C GLY A 329 -5.96 -16.60 -3.50
N GLY A 330 -5.55 -16.74 -4.76
CA GLY A 330 -4.56 -15.87 -5.35
C GLY A 330 -5.21 -14.65 -5.99
N LEU A 331 -5.11 -14.55 -7.31
CA LEU A 331 -5.55 -13.39 -8.09
C LEU A 331 -6.29 -13.84 -9.35
N VAL A 332 -7.36 -13.15 -9.71
CA VAL A 332 -8.00 -13.28 -11.03
C VAL A 332 -7.63 -12.07 -11.86
N ILE A 333 -7.03 -12.27 -13.03
CA ILE A 333 -6.62 -11.21 -13.97
C ILE A 333 -7.41 -11.34 -15.27
N TRP A 334 -7.94 -10.23 -15.78
CA TRP A 334 -8.58 -10.15 -17.08
C TRP A 334 -7.62 -9.65 -18.16
N ASP A 335 -7.84 -10.10 -19.39
CA ASP A 335 -7.04 -9.70 -20.55
C ASP A 335 -7.31 -8.27 -21.04
N LYS A 336 -8.07 -7.45 -20.30
CA LYS A 336 -8.43 -6.07 -20.68
C LYS A 336 -7.85 -5.06 -19.69
N LYS A 337 -7.45 -3.91 -20.24
CA LYS A 337 -7.06 -2.73 -19.49
C LYS A 337 -8.23 -1.75 -19.37
N ALA A 338 -8.14 -0.83 -18.43
CA ALA A 338 -8.99 0.34 -18.40
C ALA A 338 -8.89 1.13 -19.74
N PRO A 339 -9.99 1.61 -20.31
CA PRO A 339 -9.96 2.53 -21.44
C PRO A 339 -9.18 3.82 -21.13
N ASP A 340 -8.50 4.38 -22.13
CA ASP A 340 -7.65 5.58 -21.97
C ASP A 340 -8.43 6.84 -21.53
N ASP A 341 -9.74 6.88 -21.78
CA ASP A 341 -10.63 7.98 -21.39
C ASP A 341 -11.19 7.82 -19.97
N TRP A 342 -10.89 6.72 -19.27
CA TRP A 342 -11.29 6.51 -17.88
C TRP A 342 -10.30 7.15 -16.91
N SER A 343 -10.83 7.85 -15.91
CA SER A 343 -10.04 8.32 -14.78
C SER A 343 -9.66 7.15 -13.86
N PHE A 344 -8.67 7.35 -12.98
CA PHE A 344 -8.33 6.39 -11.93
C PHE A 344 -9.54 5.92 -11.13
N ASN A 345 -10.42 6.86 -10.76
CA ASN A 345 -11.63 6.53 -10.00
C ASN A 345 -12.62 5.65 -10.80
N ASP A 346 -12.66 5.79 -12.12
CA ASP A 346 -13.55 5.00 -12.98
C ASP A 346 -13.13 3.52 -13.01
N TYR A 347 -11.83 3.23 -13.07
CA TYR A 347 -11.34 1.84 -13.15
C TYR A 347 -11.00 1.22 -11.79
N ASN A 348 -10.65 2.01 -10.78
CA ASN A 348 -10.24 1.49 -9.46
C ASN A 348 -11.43 1.13 -8.55
N SER A 349 -12.65 1.55 -8.90
CA SER A 349 -13.83 1.33 -8.04
C SER A 349 -14.55 -0.01 -8.27
N GLY A 350 -14.14 -0.80 -9.27
CA GLY A 350 -14.57 -2.20 -9.51
C GLY A 350 -16.02 -2.51 -9.81
N GLY A 351 -16.90 -1.54 -9.54
CA GLY A 351 -18.35 -1.71 -9.58
C GLY A 351 -18.91 -2.03 -10.96
N ASP A 352 -20.23 -1.90 -11.08
CA ASP A 352 -21.00 -2.37 -12.23
C ASP A 352 -20.46 -1.91 -13.59
N ARG A 353 -19.85 -0.72 -13.65
CA ARG A 353 -19.21 -0.20 -14.87
C ARG A 353 -18.07 -1.09 -15.37
N VAL A 354 -17.17 -1.52 -14.48
CA VAL A 354 -16.03 -2.39 -14.85
C VAL A 354 -16.53 -3.76 -15.29
N ARG A 355 -17.47 -4.36 -14.53
CA ARG A 355 -18.05 -5.67 -14.86
C ARG A 355 -18.78 -5.66 -16.20
N GLN A 356 -19.55 -4.59 -16.46
CA GLN A 356 -20.25 -4.41 -17.73
C GLN A 356 -19.26 -4.25 -18.89
N PHE A 357 -18.21 -3.45 -18.71
CA PHE A 357 -17.14 -3.30 -19.71
C PHE A 357 -16.46 -4.64 -20.03
N LEU A 358 -16.04 -5.39 -19.02
CA LEU A 358 -15.41 -6.71 -19.22
C LEU A 358 -16.32 -7.67 -19.97
N LYS A 359 -17.62 -7.67 -19.65
CA LYS A 359 -18.63 -8.46 -20.37
C LYS A 359 -18.78 -8.02 -21.83
N ASP A 360 -18.93 -6.73 -22.08
CA ASP A 360 -19.12 -6.18 -23.43
C ASP A 360 -17.89 -6.41 -24.32
N GLN A 361 -16.69 -6.42 -23.73
CA GLN A 361 -15.44 -6.71 -24.42
C GLN A 361 -15.13 -8.22 -24.56
N ASN A 362 -16.03 -9.10 -24.09
CA ASN A 362 -15.79 -10.55 -24.00
C ASN A 362 -14.43 -10.87 -23.37
N ALA A 363 -14.14 -10.23 -22.24
CA ALA A 363 -12.87 -10.38 -21.55
C ALA A 363 -12.67 -11.81 -21.06
N GLU A 364 -11.46 -12.33 -21.25
CA GLU A 364 -11.04 -13.63 -20.73
C GLU A 364 -10.30 -13.41 -19.40
N SER A 365 -10.63 -14.23 -18.40
CA SER A 365 -9.98 -14.20 -17.09
C SER A 365 -9.07 -15.40 -16.89
N THR A 366 -7.93 -15.18 -16.25
CA THR A 366 -7.06 -16.24 -15.74
C THR A 366 -7.00 -16.17 -14.22
N THR A 367 -7.29 -17.29 -13.56
CA THR A 367 -7.08 -17.44 -12.11
C THR A 367 -5.67 -17.94 -11.86
N ILE A 368 -4.96 -17.25 -10.98
CA ILE A 368 -3.62 -17.61 -10.48
C ILE A 368 -3.81 -18.06 -9.03
N PRO A 369 -3.66 -19.35 -8.71
CA PRO A 369 -3.84 -19.84 -7.35
C PRO A 369 -2.77 -19.28 -6.40
N TYR A 370 -3.16 -19.15 -5.14
CA TYR A 370 -2.27 -18.73 -4.07
C TYR A 370 -1.13 -19.72 -3.87
N ARG A 371 0.08 -19.19 -3.66
CA ARG A 371 1.21 -19.94 -3.11
C ARG A 371 2.11 -18.99 -2.31
N ALA A 372 2.56 -19.42 -1.15
CA ALA A 372 3.55 -18.69 -0.37
C ALA A 372 4.83 -18.50 -1.20
N ASN A 373 5.40 -17.30 -1.15
CA ASN A 373 6.58 -16.91 -1.92
C ASN A 373 6.40 -16.92 -3.45
N ARG A 374 5.15 -16.91 -3.94
CA ARG A 374 4.84 -16.65 -5.34
C ARG A 374 4.62 -15.15 -5.55
N ALA A 375 5.36 -14.59 -6.49
CA ALA A 375 5.09 -13.26 -7.03
C ALA A 375 4.39 -13.37 -8.39
N VAL A 376 3.57 -12.37 -8.71
CA VAL A 376 2.96 -12.18 -10.02
C VAL A 376 3.31 -10.77 -10.49
N VAL A 377 3.97 -10.67 -11.64
CA VAL A 377 4.31 -9.40 -12.29
C VAL A 377 3.38 -9.21 -13.47
N PHE A 378 2.69 -8.08 -13.56
CA PHE A 378 1.72 -7.83 -14.62
C PHE A 378 1.65 -6.35 -14.97
N GLU A 379 1.09 -6.03 -16.14
CA GLU A 379 0.85 -4.64 -16.53
C GLU A 379 -0.20 -4.02 -15.59
N GLY A 380 0.14 -2.92 -14.91
CA GLY A 380 -0.66 -2.42 -13.76
C GLY A 380 -2.12 -2.10 -14.11
N HIS A 381 -2.37 -1.56 -15.30
CA HIS A 381 -3.72 -1.22 -15.77
C HIS A 381 -4.62 -2.40 -16.16
N LEU A 382 -4.13 -3.65 -16.09
CA LEU A 382 -4.99 -4.82 -16.30
C LEU A 382 -6.01 -4.91 -15.17
N PHE A 383 -7.27 -5.19 -15.54
CA PHE A 383 -8.28 -5.46 -14.54
C PHE A 383 -7.94 -6.75 -13.79
N HIS A 384 -7.99 -6.70 -12.46
CA HIS A 384 -7.72 -7.83 -11.60
C HIS A 384 -8.47 -7.71 -10.26
N GLN A 385 -8.70 -8.84 -9.59
CA GLN A 385 -9.32 -8.88 -8.26
C GLN A 385 -8.67 -9.97 -7.40
N THR A 386 -8.85 -9.85 -6.09
CA THR A 386 -8.59 -11.00 -5.20
C THR A 386 -9.56 -12.13 -5.56
N ASP A 387 -9.02 -13.34 -5.75
CA ASP A 387 -9.82 -14.55 -5.99
C ASP A 387 -10.66 -14.91 -4.76
N GLU A 388 -11.64 -15.81 -4.88
CA GLU A 388 -12.28 -16.41 -3.71
C GLU A 388 -11.20 -17.11 -2.85
N PHE A 389 -11.31 -17.06 -1.52
CA PHE A 389 -10.29 -17.65 -0.65
C PHE A 389 -10.90 -18.27 0.60
N THR A 390 -10.31 -19.38 1.05
CA THR A 390 -10.63 -20.01 2.34
C THR A 390 -9.34 -20.27 3.11
N PHE A 391 -9.05 -19.45 4.11
CA PHE A 391 -7.87 -19.60 4.96
C PHE A 391 -8.24 -20.12 6.36
N ALA A 392 -7.33 -20.86 6.97
CA ALA A 392 -7.45 -21.34 8.34
C ALA A 392 -7.65 -20.16 9.32
N PRO A 393 -8.36 -20.38 10.44
CA PRO A 393 -8.57 -19.31 11.42
C PRO A 393 -7.26 -18.89 12.11
N GLY A 394 -7.23 -17.67 12.62
CA GLY A 394 -6.15 -17.11 13.42
C GLY A 394 -5.26 -16.12 12.66
N PHE A 395 -4.66 -15.19 13.42
CA PHE A 395 -3.90 -14.08 12.88
C PHE A 395 -2.83 -14.48 11.87
N ALA A 396 -2.01 -15.47 12.22
CA ALA A 396 -0.89 -15.92 11.37
C ALA A 396 -1.35 -16.55 10.05
N ASN A 397 -2.60 -17.05 10.00
CA ASN A 397 -3.18 -17.70 8.84
C ASN A 397 -3.94 -16.72 7.92
N ARG A 398 -4.12 -15.45 8.30
CA ARG A 398 -4.73 -14.45 7.40
C ARG A 398 -3.96 -14.40 6.08
N ARG A 399 -4.67 -14.39 4.95
CA ARG A 399 -4.09 -14.12 3.62
C ARG A 399 -3.38 -12.77 3.70
N ARG A 400 -2.11 -12.73 3.30
CA ARG A 400 -1.32 -11.50 3.22
C ARG A 400 -0.65 -11.38 1.87
N SER A 401 -0.77 -10.20 1.29
CA SER A 401 -0.13 -9.84 0.02
C SER A 401 0.65 -8.55 0.17
N LEU A 402 1.82 -8.49 -0.45
CA LEU A 402 2.64 -7.30 -0.66
C LEU A 402 2.46 -6.86 -2.10
N THR A 403 2.30 -5.57 -2.34
CA THR A 403 2.17 -5.02 -3.70
C THR A 403 3.18 -3.92 -3.91
N PHE A 404 3.83 -3.94 -5.06
CA PHE A 404 4.81 -2.95 -5.50
C PHE A 404 4.38 -2.41 -6.85
N LEU A 405 4.27 -1.09 -6.95
CA LEU A 405 3.94 -0.40 -8.19
C LEU A 405 5.20 0.22 -8.78
N PHE A 406 5.51 -0.17 -10.00
CA PHE A 406 6.61 0.37 -10.78
C PHE A 406 6.08 1.30 -11.87
N ARG A 407 6.70 2.47 -11.97
CA ARG A 407 6.36 3.49 -12.97
C ARG A 407 7.59 3.98 -13.68
N ARG A 408 7.44 4.44 -14.91
CA ARG A 408 8.53 5.08 -15.66
C ARG A 408 9.06 6.31 -14.93
N SER A 409 10.38 6.44 -14.87
CA SER A 409 11.07 7.58 -14.25
C SER A 409 10.82 8.92 -14.95
N LYS A 410 10.49 8.88 -16.25
CA LYS A 410 10.00 10.03 -17.02
C LYS A 410 8.70 9.66 -17.72
N ARG A 411 7.63 10.42 -17.46
CA ARG A 411 6.41 10.31 -18.25
C ARG A 411 6.74 10.72 -19.69
N ARG A 412 6.69 9.79 -20.65
CA ARG A 412 6.59 10.17 -22.06
C ARG A 412 5.17 10.64 -22.27
N PHE A 413 4.97 11.95 -22.40
CA PHE A 413 3.71 12.44 -22.94
C PHE A 413 3.57 11.83 -24.33
N ALA A 414 2.57 10.98 -24.53
CA ALA A 414 2.15 10.64 -25.88
C ALA A 414 1.83 11.99 -26.55
N VAL A 415 2.61 12.33 -27.58
CA VAL A 415 2.21 13.38 -28.50
C VAL A 415 0.86 12.91 -29.04
N ARG A 416 -0.21 13.58 -28.61
CA ARG A 416 -1.57 13.31 -29.07
C ARG A 416 -1.69 13.51 -30.56
#